data_AF-A0A0B6ZGH0-F1
#
_entry.id   AF-A0A0B6ZGH0-F1
#
_cell.length_a   1.000
_cell.length_b   1.000
_cell.length_c   1.000
_cell.angle_alpha   90.00
_cell.angle_beta   90.00
_cell.angle_gamma   90.00
#
_symmetry.space_group_name_H-M   'P 1'
#
loop_
_entity.id
_entity.type
_entity.pdbx_description
1 polymer ?
#
loop_
_entity_poly.entity_id
_entity_poly.type
_entity_poly.pdbx_seq_one_letter_code
_entity_poly.pdbx_strand_id
1 'polypeptide(L)'
;MKWYVALLGWALAAAAGLAVVYGLNEDIGGEKLSDLGLRAFYNAVARSAWGACVCWVIIACASGRGGFVNTILSWSPFVVLGRFTYMAYLVHPALIYAYFQNQEQLFYVTDTSVVVSYCGLVVVVNMFAFVLMLALESPWIGLERVFIHKKGKE
;
A
#
# COMPACT_ATOMS: atom_id res chain seq x y z
N MET A 1 -27.60 -6.84 -5.83
CA MET A 1 -27.51 -5.36 -5.63
C MET A 1 -28.27 -4.64 -6.75
N LYS A 2 -28.75 -3.40 -6.55
CA LYS A 2 -29.29 -2.54 -7.63
C LYS A 2 -28.19 -1.62 -8.14
N TRP A 3 -28.16 -1.25 -9.42
CA TRP A 3 -27.03 -0.52 -10.04
C TRP A 3 -26.73 0.82 -9.34
N TYR A 4 -27.76 1.51 -8.85
CA TYR A 4 -27.64 2.72 -8.03
C TYR A 4 -26.84 2.50 -6.74
N VAL A 5 -26.98 1.34 -6.08
CA VAL A 5 -26.25 1.01 -4.84
C VAL A 5 -24.76 0.84 -5.11
N ALA A 6 -24.41 0.31 -6.29
CA ALA A 6 -23.01 0.19 -6.69
C ALA A 6 -22.39 1.57 -6.95
N LEU A 7 -23.09 2.44 -7.68
CA LEU A 7 -22.62 3.82 -7.93
C LEU A 7 -22.49 4.64 -6.65
N LEU A 8 -23.47 4.56 -5.75
CA LEU A 8 -23.41 5.24 -4.46
C LEU A 8 -22.22 4.75 -3.63
N GLY A 9 -21.95 3.45 -3.59
CA GLY A 9 -20.79 2.95 -2.86
C GLY A 9 -19.46 3.32 -3.51
N TRP A 10 -19.36 3.39 -4.84
CA TRP A 10 -18.18 3.93 -5.52
C TRP A 10 -17.96 5.40 -5.19
N ALA A 11 -19.01 6.22 -5.22
CA ALA A 11 -18.93 7.64 -4.86
C ALA A 11 -18.54 7.82 -3.39
N LEU A 12 -19.11 7.02 -2.49
CA LEU A 12 -18.83 7.08 -1.06
C LEU A 12 -17.40 6.60 -0.75
N ALA A 13 -16.92 5.54 -1.41
CA ALA A 13 -15.53 5.08 -1.27
C ALA A 13 -14.53 6.11 -1.83
N ALA A 14 -14.84 6.75 -2.96
CA ALA A 14 -14.00 7.81 -3.52
C ALA A 14 -13.97 9.05 -2.63
N ALA A 15 -15.12 9.48 -2.12
CA ALA A 15 -15.23 10.61 -1.20
C ALA A 15 -14.49 10.34 0.12
N ALA A 16 -14.67 9.15 0.70
CA ALA A 16 -13.97 8.75 1.91
C ALA A 16 -12.45 8.61 1.69
N GLY A 17 -12.02 8.05 0.55
CA GLY A 17 -10.61 7.98 0.17
C GLY A 17 -9.97 9.35 0.01
N LEU A 18 -10.64 10.28 -0.68
CA LEU A 18 -10.19 11.66 -0.83
C LEU A 18 -10.13 12.39 0.53
N ALA A 19 -11.15 12.22 1.39
CA ALA A 19 -11.16 12.80 2.73
C ALA A 19 -10.00 12.27 3.60
N VAL A 20 -9.63 11.00 3.45
CA VAL A 20 -8.49 10.36 4.16
C VAL A 20 -7.13 10.76 3.57
N VAL A 21 -7.05 11.28 2.34
CA VAL A 21 -5.78 11.74 1.76
C VAL A 21 -5.59 13.23 2.01
N TYR A 22 -6.63 14.03 1.78
CA TYR A 22 -6.57 15.48 1.87
C TYR A 22 -6.99 16.05 3.22
N GLY A 23 -7.53 15.23 4.13
CA GLY A 23 -8.00 15.69 5.44
C GLY A 23 -6.91 16.28 6.34
N LEU A 24 -5.63 15.96 6.08
CA LEU A 24 -4.49 16.56 6.79
C LEU A 24 -3.79 17.70 6.04
N ASN A 25 -4.23 18.04 4.83
CA ASN A 25 -3.53 19.00 4.00
C ASN A 25 -3.52 20.41 4.62
N GLU A 26 -4.58 20.75 5.35
CA GLU A 26 -4.71 22.05 6.04
C GLU A 26 -3.82 22.16 7.30
N ASP A 27 -3.54 21.03 7.97
CA ASP A 27 -2.73 20.99 9.20
C ASP A 27 -1.21 21.07 8.88
N ILE A 28 -0.79 20.52 7.74
CA ILE A 28 0.62 20.50 7.30
C ILE A 28 1.06 21.88 6.79
N GLY A 29 0.13 22.67 6.21
CA GLY A 29 0.40 24.03 5.72
C GLY A 29 0.51 25.11 6.81
N GLY A 30 0.26 24.78 8.08
CA GLY A 30 0.41 25.70 9.21
C GLY A 30 -0.63 26.83 9.29
N GLU A 31 -1.64 26.86 8.40
CA GLU A 31 -2.64 27.94 8.37
C GLU A 31 -3.71 27.83 9.46
N LYS A 32 -3.99 26.62 9.97
CA LYS A 32 -4.90 26.40 11.11
C LYS A 32 -4.43 25.24 11.97
N LEU A 33 -4.10 25.51 13.24
CA LEU A 33 -3.89 24.45 14.23
C LEU A 33 -5.25 23.80 14.53
N SER A 34 -5.51 22.65 13.91
CA SER A 34 -6.74 21.91 14.21
C SER A 34 -6.73 21.42 15.66
N ASP A 35 -7.90 21.38 16.29
CA ASP A 35 -8.05 20.94 17.68
C ASP A 35 -7.42 19.55 17.89
N LEU A 36 -6.77 19.34 19.04
CA LEU A 36 -6.08 18.07 19.36
C LEU A 36 -7.03 16.86 19.22
N GLY A 37 -8.32 17.06 19.53
CA GLY A 37 -9.35 16.04 19.37
C GLY A 37 -9.54 15.60 17.92
N LEU A 38 -9.50 16.54 16.96
CA LEU A 38 -9.67 16.23 15.54
C LEU A 38 -8.47 15.43 14.99
N ARG A 39 -7.25 15.78 15.40
CA ARG A 39 -6.01 15.09 15.00
C ARG A 39 -5.96 13.65 15.49
N ALA A 40 -6.29 13.45 16.77
CA ALA A 40 -6.36 12.12 17.36
C ALA A 40 -7.46 11.27 16.70
N PHE A 41 -8.63 11.87 16.45
CA PHE A 41 -9.73 11.19 15.76
C PHE A 41 -9.36 10.79 14.34
N TYR A 42 -8.73 11.69 13.58
CA TYR A 42 -8.25 11.39 12.24
C TYR A 42 -7.26 10.22 12.26
N ASN A 43 -6.26 10.26 13.14
CA ASN A 43 -5.24 9.21 13.20
C ASN A 43 -5.84 7.82 13.52
N ALA A 44 -6.88 7.78 14.37
CA ALA A 44 -7.59 6.53 14.69
C ALA A 44 -8.50 6.05 13.55
N VAL A 45 -9.20 6.97 12.87
CA VAL A 45 -10.24 6.60 11.90
C VAL A 45 -9.71 6.45 10.49
N ALA A 46 -8.67 7.20 10.10
CA ALA A 46 -8.17 7.28 8.73
C ALA A 46 -7.79 5.89 8.18
N ARG A 47 -7.06 5.11 8.97
CA ARG A 47 -6.62 3.78 8.55
C ARG A 47 -7.79 2.80 8.42
N SER A 48 -8.74 2.87 9.34
CA SER A 48 -9.96 2.05 9.35
C SER A 48 -10.88 2.41 8.19
N ALA A 49 -11.06 3.71 7.92
CA ALA A 49 -11.84 4.23 6.81
C ALA A 49 -11.24 3.84 5.45
N TRP A 50 -9.91 3.92 5.31
CA TRP A 50 -9.21 3.40 4.14
C TRP A 50 -9.45 1.90 3.94
N GLY A 51 -9.36 1.12 5.02
CA GLY A 51 -9.69 -0.31 5.01
C GLY A 51 -11.13 -0.57 4.55
N ALA A 52 -12.10 0.20 5.04
CA ALA A 52 -13.51 0.09 4.62
C ALA A 52 -13.70 0.41 3.13
N CYS A 53 -12.97 1.40 2.59
CA CYS A 53 -12.97 1.70 1.15
C CYS A 53 -12.46 0.50 0.33
N VAL A 54 -11.35 -0.12 0.74
CA VAL A 54 -10.81 -1.32 0.08
C VAL A 54 -11.78 -2.50 0.19
N CYS A 55 -12.38 -2.72 1.36
CA CYS A 55 -13.41 -3.75 1.55
C CYS A 55 -14.59 -3.56 0.58
N TRP A 56 -15.04 -2.33 0.36
CA TRP A 56 -16.09 -2.05 -0.62
C TRP A 56 -15.68 -2.46 -2.04
N VAL A 57 -14.44 -2.16 -2.45
CA VAL A 57 -13.92 -2.58 -3.77
C VAL A 57 -13.95 -4.10 -3.91
N ILE A 58 -13.56 -4.84 -2.87
CA ILE A 58 -13.59 -6.32 -2.87
C ILE A 58 -15.03 -6.83 -3.01
N ILE A 59 -15.97 -6.28 -2.25
CA ILE A 59 -17.40 -6.66 -2.33
C ILE A 59 -17.98 -6.35 -3.70
N ALA A 60 -17.62 -5.20 -4.29
CA ALA A 60 -18.05 -4.79 -5.62
C ALA A 60 -17.54 -5.75 -6.72
N CYS A 61 -16.28 -6.20 -6.60
CA CYS A 61 -15.70 -7.21 -7.50
C CYS A 61 -16.37 -8.58 -7.32
N ALA A 62 -16.54 -9.04 -6.08
CA ALA A 62 -17.18 -10.32 -5.77
C ALA A 62 -18.65 -10.38 -6.21
N SER A 63 -19.36 -9.25 -6.20
CA SER A 63 -20.76 -9.14 -6.63
C SER A 63 -20.95 -9.05 -8.16
N GLY A 64 -19.88 -9.21 -8.95
CA GLY A 64 -19.92 -9.15 -10.42
C GLY A 64 -20.16 -7.74 -10.97
N ARG A 65 -19.99 -6.69 -10.16
CA ARG A 65 -20.27 -5.28 -10.51
C ARG A 65 -19.02 -4.40 -10.50
N GLY A 66 -17.84 -5.03 -10.43
CA GLY A 66 -16.56 -4.35 -10.47
C GLY A 66 -16.20 -3.79 -11.86
N GLY A 67 -16.90 -4.21 -12.92
CA GLY A 67 -16.67 -3.71 -14.28
C GLY A 67 -15.19 -3.73 -14.66
N PHE A 68 -14.65 -2.58 -15.05
CA PHE A 68 -13.24 -2.40 -15.42
C PHE A 68 -12.26 -2.72 -14.28
N VAL A 69 -12.62 -2.42 -13.02
CA VAL A 69 -11.76 -2.68 -11.86
C VAL A 69 -11.56 -4.18 -11.66
N ASN A 70 -12.59 -4.99 -11.91
CA ASN A 70 -12.47 -6.45 -11.83
C ASN A 70 -11.51 -7.02 -12.88
N THR A 71 -11.51 -6.45 -14.10
CA THR A 71 -10.57 -6.85 -15.15
C THR A 71 -9.12 -6.53 -14.79
N ILE A 72 -8.88 -5.36 -14.19
CA ILE A 72 -7.56 -4.97 -13.68
C ILE A 72 -7.13 -5.90 -12.54
N LEU A 73 -7.99 -6.12 -11.53
CA LEU A 73 -7.64 -6.94 -10.37
C LEU A 73 -7.46 -8.41 -10.69
N SER A 74 -8.17 -8.94 -11.69
CA SER A 74 -8.05 -10.32 -12.15
C SER A 74 -6.82 -10.56 -13.04
N TRP A 75 -5.99 -9.55 -13.27
CA TRP A 75 -4.86 -9.66 -14.18
C TRP A 75 -3.72 -10.46 -13.56
N SER A 76 -3.25 -11.50 -14.26
CA SER A 76 -2.15 -12.37 -13.82
C SER A 76 -0.88 -11.65 -13.29
N PRO A 77 -0.42 -10.51 -13.84
CA PRO A 77 0.76 -9.83 -13.30
C PRO A 77 0.58 -9.29 -11.87
N PHE A 78 -0.65 -9.10 -11.36
CA PHE A 78 -0.86 -8.74 -9.96
C PHE A 78 -0.38 -9.80 -8.97
N VAL A 79 -0.29 -11.07 -9.41
CA VAL A 79 0.26 -12.13 -8.57
C VAL A 79 1.76 -11.90 -8.33
N VAL A 80 2.51 -11.55 -9.38
CA VAL A 80 3.94 -11.22 -9.27
C VAL A 80 4.15 -9.92 -8.51
N LEU A 81 3.33 -8.90 -8.79
CA LEU A 81 3.38 -7.62 -8.11
C LEU A 81 3.05 -7.74 -6.61
N GLY A 82 2.11 -8.62 -6.25
CA GLY A 82 1.77 -8.91 -4.86
C GLY A 82 2.96 -9.49 -4.07
N ARG A 83 3.74 -10.37 -4.70
CA ARG A 83 4.96 -10.94 -4.10
C ARG A 83 6.05 -9.88 -3.96
N PHE A 84 6.25 -9.07 -4.99
CA PHE A 84 7.22 -7.96 -4.96
C PHE A 84 6.92 -6.95 -3.85
N THR A 85 5.66 -6.50 -3.77
CA THR A 85 5.20 -5.54 -2.75
C THR A 85 5.28 -6.11 -1.34
N TYR A 86 5.09 -7.42 -1.16
CA TYR A 86 5.32 -8.08 0.12
C TYR A 86 6.80 -8.05 0.54
N MET A 87 7.72 -8.36 -0.38
CA MET A 87 9.16 -8.26 -0.09
C MET A 87 9.57 -6.83 0.22
N ALA A 88 9.04 -5.86 -0.53
CA ALA A 88 9.26 -4.44 -0.25
C ALA A 88 8.74 -4.04 1.14
N TYR A 89 7.55 -4.51 1.52
CA TYR A 89 6.96 -4.20 2.83
C TYR A 89 7.81 -4.68 4.01
N LEU A 90 8.43 -5.87 3.92
CA LEU A 90 9.29 -6.39 4.99
C LEU A 90 10.59 -5.59 5.16
N VAL A 91 11.18 -5.16 4.04
CA VAL A 91 12.49 -4.50 4.01
C VAL A 91 12.37 -3.00 4.31
N HIS A 92 11.24 -2.40 3.92
CA HIS A 92 10.97 -0.98 4.07
C HIS A 92 11.22 -0.44 5.49
N PRO A 93 10.62 -0.97 6.57
CA PRO A 93 10.89 -0.47 7.92
C PRO A 93 12.34 -0.67 8.34
N ALA A 94 12.98 -1.79 7.99
CA ALA A 94 14.37 -2.05 8.36
C ALA A 94 15.33 -1.03 7.74
N LEU A 95 15.16 -0.71 6.45
CA LEU A 95 15.97 0.30 5.77
C LEU A 95 15.69 1.71 6.27
N ILE A 96 14.43 2.04 6.56
CA ILE A 96 14.07 3.32 7.15
C ILE A 96 14.73 3.50 8.51
N TYR A 97 14.64 2.50 9.40
CA TYR A 97 15.29 2.56 10.70
C TYR A 97 16.81 2.70 10.56
N ALA A 98 17.44 1.95 9.66
CA ALA A 98 18.88 2.08 9.40
C ALA A 98 19.25 3.49 8.90
N TYR A 99 18.46 4.07 8.00
CA TYR A 99 18.67 5.42 7.48
C TYR A 99 18.57 6.47 8.60
N PHE A 100 17.55 6.39 9.45
CA PHE A 100 17.36 7.34 10.55
C PHE A 100 18.38 7.17 11.68
N GLN A 101 18.83 5.95 11.98
CA GLN A 101 19.88 5.71 12.99
C GLN A 101 21.24 6.25 12.53
N ASN A 102 21.50 6.27 11.23
CA ASN A 102 22.75 6.78 10.66
C ASN A 102 22.73 8.32 10.48
N GLN A 103 21.65 9.01 10.84
CA GLN A 103 21.57 10.46 10.77
C GLN A 103 22.20 11.09 12.02
N GLU A 104 23.41 11.63 11.87
CA GLU A 104 24.14 12.29 12.96
C GLU A 104 23.75 13.78 13.13
N GLN A 105 23.04 14.38 12.17
CA GLN A 105 22.72 15.81 12.14
C GLN A 105 21.22 16.09 12.06
N LEU A 106 20.82 17.29 12.51
CA LEU A 106 19.44 17.78 12.47
C LEU A 106 18.96 17.92 11.01
N PHE A 107 17.90 17.18 10.67
CA PHE A 107 17.28 17.22 9.35
C PHE A 107 16.36 18.45 9.22
N TYR A 108 16.70 19.37 8.31
CA TYR A 108 15.84 20.51 7.99
C TYR A 108 14.63 20.05 7.16
N VAL A 109 13.46 20.09 7.77
CA VAL A 109 12.19 19.71 7.15
C VAL A 109 11.73 20.82 6.20
N THR A 110 12.09 20.70 4.94
CA THR A 110 11.57 21.51 3.83
C THR A 110 10.87 20.58 2.84
N ASP A 111 9.82 21.05 2.17
CA ASP A 111 9.02 20.23 1.22
C ASP A 111 9.91 19.53 0.18
N THR A 112 10.89 20.26 -0.37
CA THR A 112 11.85 19.72 -1.35
C THR A 112 12.74 18.63 -0.74
N SER A 113 13.27 18.84 0.46
CA SER A 113 14.10 17.86 1.17
C SER A 113 13.34 16.58 1.50
N VAL A 114 12.06 16.70 1.89
CA VAL A 114 11.19 15.56 2.20
C VAL A 114 10.88 14.76 0.92
N VAL A 115 10.53 15.43 -0.18
CA VAL A 115 10.24 14.77 -1.45
C VAL A 115 11.47 14.03 -1.98
N VAL A 116 12.65 14.65 -1.96
CA VAL A 116 13.90 14.01 -2.41
C VAL A 116 14.24 12.80 -1.55
N SER A 117 14.13 12.92 -0.22
CA SER A 117 14.41 11.82 0.72
C SER A 117 13.42 10.66 0.53
N TYR A 118 12.14 10.97 0.33
CA TYR A 118 11.11 9.97 0.04
C TYR A 118 11.40 9.22 -1.26
N CYS A 119 11.65 9.95 -2.36
CA CYS A 119 12.00 9.33 -3.64
C CYS A 119 13.25 8.45 -3.54
N GLY A 120 14.29 8.93 -2.84
CA GLY A 120 15.52 8.17 -2.61
C GLY A 120 15.25 6.87 -1.85
N LEU A 121 14.55 6.95 -0.71
CA LEU A 121 14.21 5.78 0.10
C LEU A 121 13.34 4.77 -0.68
N VAL A 122 12.35 5.24 -1.44
CA VAL A 122 11.52 4.38 -2.28
C VAL A 122 12.38 3.62 -3.29
N VAL A 123 13.29 4.28 -3.99
CA VAL A 123 14.16 3.61 -4.98
C VAL A 123 15.04 2.56 -4.30
N VAL A 124 15.70 2.92 -3.19
CA VAL A 124 16.59 2.00 -2.47
C VAL A 124 15.81 0.79 -1.95
N VAL A 125 14.66 0.99 -1.31
CA VAL A 125 13.83 -0.12 -0.80
C VAL A 125 13.39 -1.04 -1.94
N ASN A 126 12.93 -0.48 -3.06
CA ASN A 126 12.49 -1.29 -4.19
C ASN A 126 13.65 -2.07 -4.83
N MET A 127 14.86 -1.51 -4.88
CA MET A 127 16.05 -2.24 -5.34
C MET A 127 16.37 -3.42 -4.42
N PHE A 128 16.41 -3.21 -3.10
CA PHE A 128 16.66 -4.31 -2.15
C PHE A 128 15.55 -5.36 -2.18
N ALA A 129 14.29 -4.93 -2.26
CA ALA A 129 13.14 -5.82 -2.39
C ALA A 129 13.23 -6.69 -3.65
N PHE A 130 13.68 -6.11 -4.76
CA PHE A 130 13.87 -6.83 -6.01
C PHE A 130 14.97 -7.90 -5.90
N VAL A 131 16.11 -7.58 -5.28
CA VAL A 131 17.18 -8.57 -5.05
C VAL A 131 16.68 -9.70 -4.16
N LEU A 132 15.96 -9.39 -3.08
CA LEU A 132 15.40 -10.39 -2.17
C LEU A 132 14.32 -11.25 -2.84
N MET A 133 13.47 -10.64 -3.68
CA MET A 133 12.50 -11.37 -4.49
C MET A 133 13.21 -12.38 -5.40
N LEU A 134 14.26 -11.97 -6.12
CA LEU A 134 15.03 -12.90 -6.97
C LEU A 134 15.72 -14.00 -6.15
N ALA A 135 16.31 -13.66 -5.00
CA ALA A 135 17.05 -14.60 -4.16
C ALA A 135 16.15 -15.62 -3.46
N LEU A 136 14.93 -15.24 -3.05
CA LEU A 136 14.01 -16.10 -2.30
C LEU A 136 12.99 -16.81 -3.20
N GLU A 137 12.50 -16.15 -4.24
CA GLU A 137 11.45 -16.70 -5.10
C GLU A 137 12.01 -17.75 -6.07
N SER A 138 13.23 -17.55 -6.60
CA SER A 138 13.87 -18.52 -7.50
C SER A 138 14.13 -19.89 -6.87
N PRO A 139 14.65 -20.03 -5.62
CA PRO A 139 14.79 -21.33 -4.98
C PRO A 139 13.43 -21.92 -4.57
N TRP A 140 12.45 -21.09 -4.18
CA TRP A 140 11.14 -21.57 -3.75
C TRP A 140 10.35 -22.22 -4.89
N ILE A 141 10.37 -21.59 -6.08
CA ILE A 141 9.75 -22.17 -7.29
C ILE A 141 10.48 -23.47 -7.68
N GLY A 142 11.80 -23.53 -7.54
CA GLY A 142 12.57 -24.75 -7.75
C GLY A 142 12.18 -25.87 -6.79
N LEU A 143 12.04 -25.56 -5.51
CA LEU A 143 11.67 -26.49 -4.46
C LEU A 143 10.24 -27.02 -4.62
N GLU A 144 9.29 -26.14 -4.96
CA GLU A 144 7.89 -26.51 -5.21
C GLU A 144 7.77 -27.49 -6.38
N ARG A 145 8.54 -27.28 -7.46
CA ARG A 145 8.58 -28.24 -8.57
C ARG A 145 9.11 -29.60 -8.14
N VAL A 146 10.14 -29.66 -7.30
CA VAL A 146 10.73 -30.93 -6.82
C VAL A 146 9.74 -31.68 -5.91
N PHE A 147 9.05 -30.98 -5.01
CA PHE A 147 8.07 -31.61 -4.10
C PHE A 147 6.79 -32.06 -4.82
N ILE A 148 6.24 -31.24 -5.73
CA ILE A 148 5.01 -31.58 -6.45
C ILE A 148 5.24 -32.73 -7.45
N HIS A 149 6.39 -32.79 -8.13
CA HIS A 149 6.71 -33.91 -9.03
C HIS A 149 6.85 -35.25 -8.29
N LYS A 150 7.20 -35.23 -7.00
CA LYS A 150 7.31 -36.43 -6.18
C LYS A 150 5.95 -37.01 -5.80
N LYS A 151 4.90 -36.20 -5.76
CA LYS A 151 3.54 -36.60 -5.35
C LYS A 151 2.69 -37.20 -6.48
N GLY A 152 3.17 -37.16 -7.72
CA GLY A 152 2.49 -37.73 -8.91
C GLY A 152 3.01 -39.11 -9.35
N LYS A 153 3.81 -39.78 -8.52
CA LYS A 153 4.39 -41.11 -8.78
C LYS A 153 4.09 -42.12 -7.66
N GLU A 154 2.93 -42.00 -7.01
CA GLU A 154 2.36 -43.03 -6.14
C GLU A 154 0.96 -43.39 -6.62
#